data_AF-A0A6L9ZMF6-F1
#
_entry.id   AF-A0A6L9ZMF6-F1
#
_cell.length_a   1.000
_cell.length_b   1.000
_cell.length_c   1.000
_cell.angle_alpha   90.00
_cell.angle_beta   90.00
_cell.angle_gamma   90.00
#
_symmetry.space_group_name_H-M   'P 1'
#
loop_
_entity.id
_entity.type
_entity.pdbx_description
1 polymer ?
#
loop_
_entity_poly.entity_id
_entity_poly.type
_entity_poly.pdbx_seq_one_letter_code
_entity_poly.pdbx_strand_id
1 'polypeptide(L)'
;MTQGQVPDDTPTNLQEQILLEDAKNQPGVEIIGGTETPLRDAPRLIANYGGNPEDWYKIASNQTTIIDGAIVEIHWYRNNKTWQNVEDKIKRTYPRKVRKS
;
A
#
# COMPACT_ATOMS: atom_id res chain seq x y z
N MET A 1 -0.91 -23.41 3.83
CA MET A 1 0.10 -22.82 2.92
C MET A 1 0.31 -21.38 3.36
N THR A 2 1.45 -21.04 3.93
CA THR A 2 1.81 -19.64 4.20
C THR A 2 2.05 -18.97 2.85
N GLN A 3 1.23 -17.97 2.52
CA GLN A 3 1.40 -17.16 1.32
C GLN A 3 2.76 -16.45 1.43
N GLY A 4 3.58 -16.48 0.38
CA GLY A 4 4.92 -15.88 0.40
C GLY A 4 4.90 -14.35 0.46
N GLN A 5 6.09 -13.74 0.40
CA GLN A 5 6.23 -12.29 0.18
C GLN A 5 5.47 -11.87 -1.08
N VAL A 6 4.78 -10.74 -1.02
CA VAL A 6 4.17 -10.13 -2.20
C VAL A 6 5.19 -9.15 -2.77
N PRO A 7 5.67 -9.34 -4.02
CA PRO A 7 6.68 -8.47 -4.60
C PRO A 7 6.14 -7.05 -4.77
N ASP A 8 6.99 -6.04 -4.62
CA ASP A 8 6.66 -4.64 -4.90
C ASP A 8 6.22 -4.47 -6.36
N ASP A 9 5.29 -3.55 -6.60
CA ASP A 9 4.93 -3.14 -7.95
C ASP A 9 6.06 -2.31 -8.58
N THR A 10 6.40 -2.63 -9.84
CA THR A 10 7.38 -1.89 -10.64
C THR A 10 6.69 -1.24 -11.83
N PRO A 11 6.17 0.00 -11.72
CA PRO A 11 5.46 0.65 -12.82
C PRO A 11 6.39 0.98 -13.99
N THR A 12 5.91 0.81 -15.22
CA THR A 12 6.61 1.26 -16.43
C THR A 12 6.21 2.68 -16.84
N ASN A 13 5.07 3.18 -16.34
CA ASN A 13 4.62 4.54 -16.59
C ASN A 13 5.42 5.52 -15.73
N LEU A 14 5.99 6.57 -16.33
CA LEU A 14 6.81 7.56 -15.64
C LEU A 14 6.07 8.30 -14.52
N GLN A 15 4.79 8.63 -14.72
CA GLN A 15 3.99 9.31 -13.70
C GLN A 15 3.74 8.41 -12.49
N GLU A 16 3.56 7.11 -12.72
CA GLU A 16 3.43 6.13 -11.64
C GLU A 16 4.76 5.90 -10.90
N GLN A 17 5.88 5.93 -11.62
CA GLN A 17 7.22 5.86 -11.01
C GLN A 17 7.47 7.07 -10.09
N ILE A 18 7.13 8.28 -10.55
CA ILE A 18 7.24 9.50 -9.76
C ILE A 18 6.33 9.42 -8.52
N LEU A 19 5.07 9.01 -8.70
CA LEU A 19 4.13 8.87 -7.57
C LEU A 19 4.62 7.83 -6.54
N LEU A 20 5.21 6.72 -6.99
CA LEU A 20 5.79 5.70 -6.11
C LEU A 20 6.99 6.27 -5.33
N GLU A 21 7.88 7.00 -5.99
CA GLU A 21 9.03 7.64 -5.34
C GLU A 21 8.58 8.69 -4.31
N ASP A 22 7.58 9.51 -4.66
CA ASP A 22 7.00 10.48 -3.73
C ASP A 22 6.38 9.81 -2.51
N ALA A 23 5.68 8.68 -2.70
CA ALA A 23 5.09 7.91 -1.60
C ALA A 23 6.15 7.34 -0.65
N LYS A 24 7.27 6.83 -1.19
CA LYS A 24 8.38 6.29 -0.40
C LYS A 24 9.06 7.34 0.49
N ASN A 25 9.04 8.60 0.06
CA ASN A 25 9.65 9.72 0.78
C ASN A 25 8.69 10.40 1.76
N GLN A 26 7.48 9.85 1.98
CA GLN A 26 6.44 10.46 2.80
C GLN A 26 5.93 9.51 3.88
N PRO A 27 5.40 10.02 5.01
CA PRO A 27 4.95 9.18 6.11
C PRO A 27 3.68 8.36 5.81
N GLY A 28 2.92 8.72 4.77
CA GLY A 28 1.65 8.08 4.42
C GLY A 28 0.56 8.22 5.48
N VAL A 29 -0.57 7.55 5.24
CA VAL A 29 -1.75 7.52 6.11
C VAL A 29 -2.07 6.09 6.51
N GLU A 30 -2.16 5.82 7.81
CA GLU A 30 -2.57 4.51 8.33
C GLU A 30 -4.05 4.25 8.03
N ILE A 31 -4.33 3.11 7.40
CA ILE A 31 -5.70 2.71 7.03
C ILE A 31 -6.23 1.67 8.02
N ILE A 32 -5.42 0.67 8.33
CA ILE A 32 -5.79 -0.49 9.15
C ILE A 32 -4.54 -1.12 9.76
N GLY A 33 -4.60 -1.53 11.02
CA GLY A 33 -3.51 -2.15 11.75
C GLY A 33 -3.67 -1.99 13.25
N GLY A 34 -2.68 -2.47 14.00
CA GLY A 34 -2.69 -2.38 15.47
C GLY A 34 -3.61 -3.39 16.15
N THR A 35 -3.79 -3.19 17.45
CA THR A 35 -4.58 -4.07 18.33
C THR A 35 -6.09 -3.94 18.11
N GLU A 36 -6.56 -2.73 17.80
CA GLU A 36 -8.00 -2.43 17.67
C GLU A 36 -8.58 -2.89 16.35
N THR A 37 -7.81 -2.76 15.25
CA THR A 37 -8.22 -3.21 13.92
C THR A 37 -7.14 -4.11 13.32
N PRO A 38 -7.07 -5.39 13.75
CA PRO A 38 -6.00 -6.29 13.35
C PRO A 38 -5.90 -6.44 11.83
N LEU A 39 -4.67 -6.33 11.33
CA LEU A 39 -4.40 -6.52 9.93
C LEU A 39 -4.48 -8.01 9.57
N ARG A 40 -5.34 -8.37 8.61
CA ARG A 40 -5.52 -9.76 8.16
C ARG A 40 -4.22 -10.40 7.66
N ASP A 41 -3.35 -9.61 7.04
CA ASP A 41 -2.06 -10.05 6.52
C ASP A 41 -0.95 -10.13 7.58
N ALA A 42 -1.21 -9.70 8.82
CA ALA A 42 -0.18 -9.67 9.87
C ALA A 42 0.55 -11.02 10.07
N PRO A 43 -0.12 -12.19 10.10
CA PRO A 43 0.59 -13.47 10.23
C PRO A 43 1.60 -13.73 9.11
N ARG A 44 1.27 -13.29 7.88
CA ARG A 44 2.14 -13.42 6.71
C ARG A 44 3.31 -12.45 6.77
N LEU A 45 3.06 -11.20 7.19
CA LEU A 45 4.09 -10.19 7.33
C LEU A 45 5.11 -10.59 8.39
N ILE A 46 4.65 -11.12 9.53
CA ILE A 46 5.54 -11.63 10.59
C ILE A 46 6.37 -12.81 10.09
N ALA A 47 5.75 -13.76 9.39
CA ALA A 47 6.46 -14.93 8.88
C ALA A 47 7.59 -14.56 7.89
N ASN A 48 7.43 -13.45 7.15
CA ASN A 48 8.36 -13.05 6.10
C ASN A 48 9.34 -11.93 6.51
N TYR A 49 8.95 -11.07 7.45
CA TYR A 49 9.66 -9.84 7.82
C TYR A 49 9.87 -9.70 9.34
N GLY A 50 9.24 -10.53 10.17
CA GLY A 50 9.33 -10.49 11.63
C GLY A 50 8.45 -9.44 12.30
N GLY A 51 8.79 -9.10 13.54
CA GLY A 51 8.01 -8.18 14.39
C GLY A 51 6.76 -8.82 15.00
N ASN A 52 5.88 -7.98 15.55
CA ASN A 52 4.63 -8.42 16.16
C ASN A 52 3.41 -8.01 15.30
N PRO A 53 2.28 -8.74 15.38
CA PRO A 53 1.08 -8.44 14.60
C PRO A 53 0.57 -7.01 14.76
N GLU A 54 0.62 -6.48 15.97
CA GLU A 54 0.16 -5.14 16.34
C GLU A 54 1.05 -4.02 15.82
N ASP A 55 2.29 -4.32 15.42
CA ASP A 55 3.21 -3.33 14.88
C ASP A 55 2.96 -3.08 13.39
N TRP A 56 2.21 -3.95 12.71
CA TRP A 56 1.98 -3.90 11.27
C TRP A 56 0.71 -3.15 10.89
N TYR A 57 0.88 -2.20 9.97
CA TYR A 57 -0.17 -1.34 9.44
C TYR A 57 -0.17 -1.35 7.92
N LYS A 58 -1.35 -1.28 7.33
CA LYS A 58 -1.51 -0.91 5.93
C LYS A 58 -1.54 0.61 5.83
N ILE A 59 -0.70 1.14 4.96
CA ILE A 59 -0.54 2.57 4.71
C ILE A 59 -1.02 2.90 3.29
N ALA A 60 -1.57 4.09 3.10
CA ALA A 60 -1.80 4.71 1.79
C ALA A 60 -0.96 5.99 1.63
N SER A 61 -0.61 6.32 0.39
CA SER A 61 -0.07 7.62 0.04
C SER A 61 -1.05 8.72 0.42
N ASN A 62 -0.53 9.83 0.94
CA ASN A 62 -1.31 11.04 1.22
C ASN A 62 -1.72 11.79 -0.05
N GLN A 63 -1.07 11.49 -1.18
CA GLN A 63 -1.36 12.04 -2.49
C GLN A 63 -1.97 10.98 -3.41
N THR A 64 -2.82 11.45 -4.31
CA THR A 64 -3.41 10.66 -5.39
C THR A 64 -3.26 11.45 -6.69
N THR A 65 -3.11 10.75 -7.82
CA THR A 65 -2.98 11.38 -9.14
C THR A 65 -3.88 10.68 -10.14
N ILE A 66 -4.42 11.43 -11.11
CA ILE A 66 -5.15 10.83 -12.23
C ILE A 66 -4.16 10.48 -13.34
N ILE A 67 -3.99 9.20 -13.63
CA ILE A 67 -3.11 8.67 -14.68
C ILE A 67 -3.96 7.79 -15.60
N ASP A 68 -3.96 8.08 -16.90
CA ASP A 68 -4.72 7.33 -17.91
C ASP A 68 -6.21 7.11 -17.55
N GLY A 69 -6.81 8.11 -16.89
CA GLY A 69 -8.21 8.09 -16.47
C GLY A 69 -8.50 7.28 -15.20
N ALA A 70 -7.50 6.74 -14.51
CA ALA A 70 -7.63 6.15 -13.18
C ALA A 70 -7.15 7.13 -12.10
N ILE A 71 -7.84 7.17 -10.96
CA ILE A 71 -7.27 7.71 -9.72
C ILE A 71 -6.27 6.68 -9.20
N VAL A 72 -5.02 7.07 -9.06
CA VAL A 72 -3.91 6.22 -8.64
C VAL A 72 -3.46 6.59 -7.23
N GLU A 73 -3.35 5.58 -6.38
CA GLU A 73 -2.87 5.61 -5.00
C GLU A 73 -1.74 4.59 -4.83
N ILE A 74 -0.80 4.84 -3.91
CA ILE A 74 0.23 3.87 -3.51
C ILE A 74 -0.12 3.32 -2.13
N HIS A 75 -0.18 2.01 -1.97
CA HIS A 75 -0.44 1.35 -0.69
C HIS A 75 0.75 0.46 -0.34
N TRP A 76 1.09 0.34 0.94
CA TRP A 76 2.16 -0.54 1.41
C TRP A 76 1.89 -1.03 2.82
N TYR A 77 2.71 -1.96 3.32
CA TYR A 77 2.71 -2.33 4.73
C TYR A 77 3.88 -1.68 5.45
N ARG A 78 3.61 -1.10 6.62
CA ARG A 78 4.62 -0.52 7.51
C ARG A 78 4.61 -1.21 8.85
N ASN A 79 5.80 -1.57 9.35
CA ASN A 79 5.98 -1.89 10.75
C ASN A 79 6.30 -0.58 11.50
N ASN A 80 5.39 -0.09 12.33
CA ASN A 80 5.51 1.20 13.02
C ASN A 80 6.61 1.21 14.09
N LYS A 81 7.08 0.05 14.55
CA LYS A 81 8.15 -0.06 15.55
C LYS A 81 9.53 0.03 14.92
N THR A 82 9.69 -0.52 13.72
CA THR A 82 10.97 -0.58 13.00
C THR A 82 11.06 0.42 11.84
N TRP A 83 9.94 1.06 11.48
CA TRP A 83 9.79 1.92 10.30
C TRP A 83 10.08 1.23 8.96
N GLN A 84 10.03 -0.11 8.94
CA GLN A 84 10.21 -0.89 7.73
C GLN A 84 8.94 -0.79 6.86
N ASN A 85 9.10 -0.36 5.61
CA ASN A 85 8.07 -0.41 4.57
C ASN A 85 8.33 -1.59 3.62
N VAL A 86 7.27 -2.32 3.26
CA VAL A 86 7.34 -3.49 2.36
C VAL A 86 6.09 -3.59 1.48
N GLU A 87 6.25 -4.26 0.34
CA GLU A 87 5.16 -4.68 -0.56
C GLU A 87 4.36 -3.49 -1.11
N ASP A 88 5.08 -2.54 -1.72
CA ASP A 88 4.47 -1.37 -2.36
C ASP A 88 3.52 -1.80 -3.49
N LYS A 89 2.32 -1.23 -3.53
CA LYS A 89 1.24 -1.57 -4.46
C LYS A 89 0.61 -0.34 -5.08
N ILE A 90 0.41 -0.38 -6.38
CA ILE A 90 -0.25 0.67 -7.14
C ILE A 90 -1.71 0.31 -7.31
N LYS A 91 -2.57 1.06 -6.63
CA LYS A 91 -4.01 0.91 -6.71
C LYS A 91 -4.58 1.90 -7.71
N ARG A 92 -5.23 1.39 -8.76
CA ARG A 92 -5.89 2.17 -9.82
C ARG A 92 -7.41 2.06 -9.67
N THR A 93 -8.07 3.19 -9.53
CA THR A 93 -9.54 3.27 -9.41
C THR A 93 -10.10 4.05 -10.61
N TYR A 94 -10.80 3.35 -11.51
CA TYR A 94 -11.45 4.00 -12.63
C TYR A 94 -12.83 4.53 -12.21
N PRO A 95 -13.14 5.82 -12.42
CA PRO A 95 -14.45 6.36 -12.14
C PRO A 95 -15.50 5.65 -12.99
N ARG A 96 -16.58 5.22 -12.36
CA ARG A 96 -17.69 4.55 -13.05
C ARG A 96 -18.29 5.53 -14.06
N LYS A 97 -18.21 5.23 -15.36
CA LYS A 97 -18.93 6.00 -16.38
C LYS A 97 -20.42 5.89 -16.07
N VAL A 98 -21.05 6.98 -15.66
CA VAL A 98 -22.51 7.04 -15.56
C VAL A 98 -23.05 6.89 -16.98
N ARG A 99 -23.62 5.72 -17.31
CA ARG A 99 -24.41 5.58 -18.52
C ARG A 99 -25.61 6.50 -18.37
N LYS A 100 -25.67 7.58 -19.16
CA LYS A 100 -26.93 8.31 -19.36
C LYS A 100 -27.90 7.35 -20.04
N SER A 101 -29.01 7.06 -19.38
CA SER A 101 -30.17 6.35 -19.94
C SER A 101 -30.86 7.21 -20.99
#